data_AF-A0AAV3SP84-F1
#
_entry.id   AF-A0AAV3SP84-F1
#
_cell.length_a   1.000
_cell.length_b   1.000
_cell.length_c   1.000
_cell.angle_alpha   90.00
_cell.angle_beta   90.00
_cell.angle_gamma   90.00
#
_symmetry.space_group_name_H-M   'P 1'
#
loop_
_entity.id
_entity.type
_entity.pdbx_description
1 polymer ?
#
loop_
_entity_poly.entity_id
_entity_poly.type
_entity_poly.pdbx_seq_one_letter_code
_entity_poly.pdbx_strand_id
1 'polypeptide(L)'
;MARMHTRRRGSSGSDKPATDETPEWSDVDAEDIESRVVELAEQGHDPSVIGLKLRDEGVKGVPVPDVKLATGKKVTEILDEHDADADIPEDLRNLMSQAIGLREHMEENGQDHQNKRALQNTESKIRRLANYYRGDEIDEEFTYTYENAVEYLEE
;
A
#
# COMPACT_ATOMS: atom_id res chain seq x y z
N MET A 1 8.57 -3.51 6.28
CA MET A 1 8.65 -4.12 7.64
C MET A 1 8.70 -5.66 7.71
N ALA A 2 8.73 -6.39 6.58
CA ALA A 2 8.55 -7.85 6.56
C ALA A 2 9.49 -8.65 7.49
N ARG A 3 10.73 -8.20 7.70
CA ARG A 3 11.72 -8.94 8.50
C ARG A 3 11.95 -8.44 9.93
N MET A 4 11.28 -7.38 10.34
CA MET A 4 11.59 -6.66 11.58
C MET A 4 11.56 -7.55 12.83
N HIS A 5 10.61 -8.49 12.90
CA HIS A 5 10.42 -9.37 14.07
C HIS A 5 10.84 -10.83 13.79
N THR A 6 11.67 -11.07 12.78
CA THR A 6 12.16 -12.42 12.42
C THR A 6 13.68 -12.48 12.38
N ARG A 7 14.23 -13.69 12.53
CA ARG A 7 15.68 -13.98 12.50
C ARG A 7 16.21 -14.27 11.09
N ARG A 8 15.35 -14.25 10.07
CA ARG A 8 15.71 -14.58 8.68
C ARG A 8 16.40 -13.40 7.98
N ARG A 9 17.33 -13.70 7.07
CA ARG A 9 18.16 -12.70 6.37
C ARG A 9 18.07 -12.69 4.83
N GLY A 10 17.41 -13.65 4.19
CA GLY A 10 17.45 -13.77 2.71
C GLY A 10 16.74 -12.62 2.02
N SER A 11 17.30 -12.02 0.97
CA SER A 11 16.81 -10.83 0.24
C SER A 11 15.91 -11.16 -0.96
N SER A 12 14.95 -10.28 -1.24
CA SER A 12 14.10 -10.30 -2.43
C SER A 12 13.58 -8.88 -2.63
N GLY A 13 13.62 -8.38 -3.86
CA GLY A 13 13.22 -7.05 -4.27
C GLY A 13 13.28 -6.95 -5.79
N SER A 14 12.66 -5.92 -6.35
CA SER A 14 12.79 -5.61 -7.78
C SER A 14 14.10 -4.84 -8.03
N ASP A 15 14.74 -5.14 -9.16
CA ASP A 15 15.87 -4.38 -9.68
C ASP A 15 15.38 -3.55 -10.87
N LYS A 16 15.48 -2.22 -10.76
CA LYS A 16 15.07 -1.33 -11.84
C LYS A 16 16.10 -1.35 -12.97
N PRO A 17 15.66 -1.23 -14.24
CA PRO A 17 16.58 -0.95 -15.35
C PRO A 17 17.38 0.33 -15.09
N ALA A 18 18.59 0.40 -15.63
CA ALA A 18 19.48 1.56 -15.48
C ALA A 18 19.15 2.73 -16.43
N THR A 19 18.12 2.60 -17.26
CA THR A 19 17.69 3.65 -18.19
C THR A 19 16.81 4.67 -17.48
N ASP A 20 17.03 5.95 -17.77
CA ASP A 20 16.21 7.06 -17.31
C ASP A 20 15.12 7.44 -18.33
N GLU A 21 15.11 6.78 -19.49
CA GLU A 21 14.14 6.99 -20.57
C GLU A 21 13.12 5.86 -20.64
N THR A 22 11.86 6.22 -20.92
CA THR A 22 10.77 5.26 -21.16
C THR A 22 11.09 4.41 -22.40
N PRO A 23 10.85 3.09 -22.39
CA PRO A 23 11.07 2.24 -23.55
C PRO A 23 10.24 2.67 -24.76
N GLU A 24 10.80 2.60 -25.97
CA GLU A 24 10.13 3.00 -27.22
C GLU A 24 8.79 2.27 -27.47
N TRP A 25 8.61 1.07 -26.94
CA TRP A 25 7.37 0.29 -27.09
C TRP A 25 6.28 0.67 -26.08
N SER A 26 6.63 1.46 -25.06
CA SER A 26 5.75 1.98 -24.01
C SER A 26 5.47 3.46 -24.25
N ASP A 27 5.14 3.83 -25.48
CA ASP A 27 4.85 5.20 -25.88
C ASP A 27 3.38 5.52 -25.59
N VAL A 28 3.12 6.02 -24.38
CA VAL A 28 1.80 6.43 -23.91
C VAL A 28 1.92 7.83 -23.33
N ASP A 29 0.99 8.71 -23.71
CA ASP A 29 0.92 10.07 -23.21
C ASP A 29 0.74 10.09 -21.68
N ALA A 30 1.40 11.03 -21.00
CA ALA A 30 1.37 11.10 -19.54
C ALA A 30 -0.05 11.33 -19.00
N GLU A 31 -0.85 12.14 -19.69
CA GLU A 31 -2.24 12.46 -19.32
C GLU A 31 -3.15 11.22 -19.40
N ASP A 32 -2.89 10.34 -20.37
CA ASP A 32 -3.61 9.07 -20.54
C ASP A 32 -3.27 8.09 -19.40
N ILE A 33 -2.02 8.11 -18.92
CA ILE A 33 -1.57 7.33 -17.76
C ILE A 33 -2.21 7.86 -16.47
N GLU A 34 -2.17 9.17 -16.23
CA GLU A 34 -2.78 9.81 -15.07
C GLU A 34 -4.29 9.53 -15.01
N SER A 35 -4.98 9.67 -16.14
CA SER A 35 -6.42 9.34 -16.23
C SER A 35 -6.70 7.88 -15.87
N ARG A 36 -5.84 6.95 -16.32
CA ARG A 36 -5.99 5.53 -16.00
C ARG A 36 -5.70 5.22 -14.53
N VAL A 37 -4.77 5.94 -13.90
CA VAL A 37 -4.49 5.83 -12.46
C VAL A 37 -5.73 6.18 -11.66
N VAL A 38 -6.34 7.34 -11.96
CA VAL A 38 -7.56 7.81 -11.27
C VAL A 38 -8.71 6.85 -11.49
N GLU A 39 -8.94 6.38 -12.73
CA GLU A 39 -9.99 5.40 -13.03
C GLU A 39 -9.83 4.10 -12.22
N LEU A 40 -8.61 3.62 -12.01
CA LEU A 40 -8.35 2.42 -11.22
C LEU A 40 -8.52 2.67 -9.72
N ALA A 41 -8.21 3.87 -9.23
CA ALA A 41 -8.47 4.26 -7.84
C ALA A 41 -9.96 4.36 -7.55
N GLU A 42 -10.75 4.95 -8.46
CA GLU A 42 -12.22 4.98 -8.38
C GLU A 42 -12.84 3.57 -8.37
N GLN A 43 -12.16 2.59 -8.96
CA GLN A 43 -12.55 1.16 -8.89
C GLN A 43 -12.18 0.50 -7.55
N GLY A 44 -11.57 1.24 -6.62
CA GLY A 44 -11.14 0.76 -5.31
C GLY A 44 -9.83 -0.01 -5.34
N HIS A 45 -8.96 0.21 -6.34
CA HIS A 45 -7.64 -0.41 -6.36
C HIS A 45 -6.61 0.41 -5.59
N ASP A 46 -5.78 -0.30 -4.83
CA ASP A 46 -4.67 0.29 -4.10
C ASP A 46 -3.54 0.78 -5.02
N PRO A 47 -2.76 1.80 -4.61
CA PRO A 47 -1.61 2.29 -5.39
C PRO A 47 -0.65 1.19 -5.84
N SER A 48 -0.37 0.20 -4.97
CA SER A 48 0.48 -0.94 -5.32
C SER A 48 -0.14 -1.83 -6.41
N VAL A 49 -1.45 -2.04 -6.37
CA VAL A 49 -2.21 -2.83 -7.35
C VAL A 49 -2.37 -2.05 -8.66
N ILE A 50 -2.60 -0.74 -8.60
CA ILE A 50 -2.63 0.16 -9.75
C ILE A 50 -1.33 0.04 -10.54
N GLY A 51 -0.17 0.10 -9.86
CA GLY A 51 1.12 -0.07 -10.51
C GLY A 51 1.28 -1.43 -11.21
N LEU A 52 0.77 -2.51 -10.62
CA LEU A 52 0.78 -3.84 -11.25
C LEU A 52 -0.12 -3.88 -12.49
N LYS A 53 -1.32 -3.30 -12.41
CA LYS A 53 -2.26 -3.24 -13.54
C LYS A 53 -1.70 -2.40 -14.68
N LEU A 54 -1.09 -1.26 -14.40
CA LEU A 54 -0.43 -0.44 -15.43
C LEU A 54 0.74 -1.20 -16.08
N ARG A 55 1.51 -1.97 -15.31
CA ARG A 55 2.60 -2.79 -15.84
C ARG A 55 2.12 -3.96 -16.69
N ASP A 56 1.05 -4.64 -16.28
CA ASP A 56 0.64 -5.91 -16.89
C ASP A 56 -0.48 -5.74 -17.94
N GLU A 57 -1.45 -4.85 -17.69
CA GLU A 57 -2.59 -4.57 -18.57
C GLU A 57 -2.35 -3.31 -19.42
N GLY A 58 -1.68 -2.31 -18.86
CA GLY A 58 -1.34 -1.07 -19.55
C GLY A 58 -2.47 -0.07 -19.70
N VAL A 59 -2.22 0.94 -20.55
CA VAL A 59 -3.22 1.90 -21.01
C VAL A 59 -3.63 1.50 -22.41
N LYS A 60 -4.91 1.18 -22.62
CA LYS A 60 -5.44 0.70 -23.92
C LYS A 60 -4.64 -0.49 -24.50
N GLY A 61 -4.04 -1.31 -23.63
CA GLY A 61 -3.24 -2.47 -23.99
C GLY A 61 -1.74 -2.22 -24.20
N VAL A 62 -1.26 -0.98 -24.01
CA VAL A 62 0.16 -0.64 -24.02
C VAL A 62 0.70 -0.64 -22.59
N PRO A 63 1.58 -1.59 -22.20
CA PRO A 63 2.05 -1.71 -20.83
C PRO A 63 2.92 -0.54 -20.41
N VAL A 64 2.77 -0.08 -19.16
CA VAL A 64 3.52 1.02 -18.56
C VAL A 64 4.41 0.47 -17.43
N PRO A 65 5.70 0.19 -17.68
CA PRO A 65 6.55 -0.53 -16.74
C PRO A 65 6.98 0.31 -15.53
N ASP A 66 7.13 1.62 -15.69
CA ASP A 66 7.46 2.55 -14.60
C ASP A 66 6.71 3.87 -14.80
N VAL A 67 5.67 4.08 -14.00
CA VAL A 67 4.83 5.29 -14.04
C VAL A 67 5.68 6.54 -13.82
N LYS A 68 6.67 6.47 -12.91
CA LYS A 68 7.49 7.64 -12.58
C LYS A 68 8.38 8.06 -13.73
N LEU A 69 8.89 7.11 -14.51
CA LEU A 69 9.67 7.43 -15.71
C LEU A 69 8.77 8.03 -16.81
N ALA A 70 7.55 7.53 -16.95
CA ALA A 70 6.63 7.98 -17.98
C ALA A 70 6.01 9.36 -17.70
N THR A 71 5.61 9.64 -16.46
CA THR A 71 4.88 10.88 -16.09
C THR A 71 5.73 11.88 -15.29
N GLY A 72 6.85 11.43 -14.72
CA GLY A 72 7.66 12.22 -13.77
C GLY A 72 7.15 12.18 -12.33
N LYS A 73 5.95 11.61 -12.09
CA LYS A 73 5.27 11.56 -10.78
C LYS A 73 5.11 10.12 -10.30
N LYS A 74 5.04 9.91 -8.98
CA LYS A 74 4.64 8.61 -8.42
C LYS A 74 3.13 8.42 -8.54
N VAL A 75 2.67 7.18 -8.43
CA VAL A 75 1.24 6.86 -8.38
C VAL A 75 0.53 7.62 -7.25
N THR A 76 1.10 7.67 -6.04
CA THR A 76 0.52 8.42 -4.92
C THR A 76 0.45 9.92 -5.22
N GLU A 77 1.52 10.50 -5.77
CA GLU A 77 1.55 11.92 -6.15
C GLU A 77 0.48 12.27 -7.21
N ILE A 78 0.18 11.34 -8.13
CA ILE A 78 -0.90 11.51 -9.11
C ILE A 78 -2.26 11.45 -8.41
N LEU A 79 -2.47 10.51 -7.50
CA LEU A 79 -3.72 10.43 -6.76
C LEU A 79 -3.94 11.71 -5.93
N ASP A 80 -2.87 12.27 -5.35
CA ASP A 80 -2.96 13.41 -4.42
C ASP A 80 -3.41 14.66 -5.19
N GLU A 81 -2.85 14.86 -6.38
CA GLU A 81 -3.20 15.96 -7.28
C GLU A 81 -4.64 15.87 -7.81
N HIS A 82 -5.23 14.68 -7.77
CA HIS A 82 -6.57 14.40 -8.28
C HIS A 82 -7.62 14.19 -7.17
N ASP A 83 -7.26 14.44 -5.90
CA ASP A 83 -8.12 14.22 -4.73
C ASP A 83 -8.70 12.79 -4.68
N ALA A 84 -7.89 11.80 -5.10
CA ALA A 84 -8.30 10.40 -5.24
C ALA A 84 -7.57 9.44 -4.28
N ASP A 85 -6.82 9.97 -3.31
CA ASP A 85 -6.16 9.16 -2.28
C ASP A 85 -7.13 8.62 -1.23
N ALA A 86 -6.71 7.54 -0.60
CA ALA A 86 -7.38 6.98 0.55
C ALA A 86 -7.03 7.79 1.81
N ASP A 87 -7.97 7.87 2.75
CA ASP A 87 -7.79 8.60 4.02
C ASP A 87 -6.64 8.08 4.89
N ILE A 88 -6.24 6.82 4.68
CA ILE A 88 -5.12 6.20 5.39
C ILE A 88 -4.14 5.51 4.43
N PRO A 89 -2.83 5.56 4.70
CA PRO A 89 -1.84 4.88 3.89
C PRO A 89 -2.11 3.38 3.74
N GLU A 90 -1.96 2.87 2.51
CA GLU A 90 -2.20 1.47 2.13
C GLU A 90 -1.49 0.48 3.07
N ASP A 91 -0.23 0.76 3.41
CA ASP A 91 0.59 -0.15 4.20
C ASP A 91 0.14 -0.24 5.67
N LEU A 92 -0.41 0.84 6.21
CA LEU A 92 -1.03 0.87 7.53
C LEU A 92 -2.37 0.13 7.52
N ARG A 93 -3.23 0.44 6.54
CA ARG A 93 -4.55 -0.19 6.35
C ARG A 93 -4.43 -1.71 6.25
N ASN A 94 -3.50 -2.19 5.45
CA ASN A 94 -3.24 -3.62 5.28
C ASN A 94 -2.79 -4.31 6.58
N LEU A 95 -1.99 -3.63 7.42
CA LEU A 95 -1.60 -4.17 8.72
C LEU A 95 -2.76 -4.18 9.72
N MET A 96 -3.63 -3.16 9.70
CA MET A 96 -4.85 -3.10 10.51
C MET A 96 -5.79 -4.25 10.15
N SER A 97 -6.07 -4.47 8.87
CA SER A 97 -6.88 -5.59 8.38
C SER A 97 -6.30 -6.94 8.84
N GLN A 98 -4.98 -7.12 8.71
CA GLN A 98 -4.32 -8.33 9.21
C GLN A 98 -4.45 -8.49 10.73
N ALA A 99 -4.36 -7.40 11.50
CA ALA A 99 -4.48 -7.46 12.95
C ALA A 99 -5.91 -7.79 13.41
N ILE A 100 -6.93 -7.30 12.71
CA ILE A 100 -8.34 -7.62 12.98
C ILE A 100 -8.58 -9.13 12.81
N GLY A 101 -8.22 -9.69 11.66
CA GLY A 101 -8.41 -11.14 11.44
C GLY A 101 -7.62 -12.01 12.43
N LEU A 102 -6.41 -11.56 12.82
CA LEU A 102 -5.65 -12.26 13.87
C LEU A 102 -6.32 -12.16 15.24
N ARG A 103 -6.97 -11.04 15.55
CA ARG A 103 -7.66 -10.85 16.83
C ARG A 103 -8.92 -11.70 16.91
N GLU A 104 -9.75 -11.69 15.87
CA GLU A 104 -10.94 -12.54 15.75
C GLU A 104 -10.59 -14.03 15.91
N HIS A 105 -9.54 -14.49 15.22
CA HIS A 105 -9.05 -15.86 15.39
C HIS A 105 -8.64 -16.18 16.84
N MET A 106 -8.00 -15.24 17.52
CA MET A 106 -7.55 -15.42 18.91
C MET A 106 -8.69 -15.39 19.93
N GLU A 107 -9.83 -14.77 19.62
CA GLU A 107 -11.03 -14.78 20.46
C GLU A 107 -11.63 -16.18 20.53
N GLU A 108 -11.63 -16.91 19.41
CA GLU A 108 -12.06 -18.31 19.35
C GLU A 108 -10.97 -19.27 19.85
N ASN A 109 -9.69 -18.95 19.62
CA ASN A 109 -8.56 -19.85 19.81
C ASN A 109 -7.52 -19.32 20.81
N GLY A 110 -7.93 -19.00 22.04
CA GLY A 110 -7.07 -18.36 23.04
C GLY A 110 -5.77 -19.11 23.42
N GLN A 111 -5.64 -20.40 23.09
CA GLN A 111 -4.45 -21.22 23.34
C GLN A 111 -3.41 -21.17 22.20
N ASP A 112 -3.72 -20.54 21.07
CA ASP A 112 -2.81 -20.42 19.94
C ASP A 112 -1.71 -19.38 20.20
N HIS A 113 -0.65 -19.81 20.89
CA HIS A 113 0.46 -18.95 21.24
C HIS A 113 1.26 -18.43 20.03
N GLN A 114 1.20 -19.12 18.89
CA GLN A 114 1.92 -18.69 17.69
C GLN A 114 1.24 -17.47 17.08
N ASN A 115 -0.09 -17.54 16.91
CA ASN A 115 -0.87 -16.43 16.39
C ASN A 115 -1.00 -15.29 17.40
N LYS A 116 -1.03 -15.57 18.71
CA LYS A 116 -0.91 -14.52 19.74
C LYS A 116 0.36 -13.69 19.57
N ARG A 117 1.50 -14.34 19.32
CA ARG A 117 2.77 -13.65 19.06
C ARG A 117 2.74 -12.93 17.71
N ALA A 118 2.09 -13.50 16.69
CA ALA A 118 1.92 -12.84 15.40
C ALA A 118 1.12 -11.53 15.54
N LEU A 119 -0.01 -11.56 16.25
CA LEU A 119 -0.84 -10.39 16.56
C LEU A 119 0.00 -9.30 17.23
N GLN A 120 0.70 -9.62 18.32
CA GLN A 120 1.57 -8.66 19.03
C GLN A 120 2.62 -8.01 18.11
N ASN A 121 3.24 -8.80 17.22
CA ASN A 121 4.20 -8.27 16.26
C ASN A 121 3.53 -7.38 15.20
N THR A 122 2.33 -7.73 14.73
CA THR A 122 1.56 -6.94 13.76
C THR A 122 1.16 -5.61 14.39
N GLU A 123 0.60 -5.61 15.59
CA GLU A 123 0.27 -4.37 16.31
C GLU A 123 1.51 -3.50 16.58
N SER A 124 2.67 -4.12 16.87
CA SER A 124 3.93 -3.39 17.05
C SER A 124 4.37 -2.67 15.75
N LYS A 125 4.13 -3.28 14.58
CA LYS A 125 4.38 -2.65 13.28
C LYS A 125 3.39 -1.51 13.01
N ILE A 126 2.10 -1.71 13.33
CA ILE A 126 1.06 -0.68 13.20
C ILE A 126 1.46 0.55 14.03
N ARG A 127 1.76 0.37 15.32
CA ARG A 127 2.20 1.47 16.19
C ARG A 127 3.45 2.17 15.66
N ARG A 128 4.37 1.43 15.02
CA ARG A 128 5.56 2.02 14.41
C ARG A 128 5.22 2.89 13.19
N LEU A 129 4.34 2.43 12.30
CA LEU A 129 3.89 3.23 11.15
C LEU A 129 3.04 4.42 11.57
N ALA A 130 2.13 4.22 12.52
CA ALA A 130 1.32 5.30 13.07
C ALA A 130 2.20 6.43 13.60
N ASN A 131 3.30 6.12 14.28
CA ASN A 131 4.27 7.13 14.71
C ASN A 131 5.07 7.77 13.56
N TYR A 132 5.25 7.08 12.44
CA TYR A 132 5.98 7.60 11.28
C TYR A 132 5.13 8.60 10.49
N TYR A 133 3.85 8.31 10.31
CA TYR A 133 2.90 9.14 9.57
C TYR A 133 2.19 10.20 10.43
N ARG A 134 2.40 10.20 11.76
CA ARG A 134 1.74 11.12 12.67
C ARG A 134 2.04 12.59 12.31
N GLY A 135 0.98 13.38 12.16
CA GLY A 135 1.02 14.81 11.84
C GLY A 135 1.19 15.12 10.36
N ASP A 136 1.25 14.10 9.50
CA ASP A 136 1.36 14.22 8.04
C ASP A 136 0.14 13.51 7.43
N GLU A 137 0.24 12.21 7.14
CA GLU A 137 -0.83 11.37 6.59
C GLU A 137 -1.83 10.85 7.64
N ILE A 138 -1.55 11.07 8.94
CA ILE A 138 -2.40 10.61 10.05
C ILE A 138 -2.50 11.71 11.09
N ASP A 139 -3.70 11.86 11.67
CA ASP A 139 -3.97 12.80 12.75
C ASP A 139 -2.98 12.67 13.94
N GLU A 140 -2.63 13.80 14.55
CA GLU A 140 -1.67 13.85 15.65
C GLU A 140 -2.15 13.06 16.89
N GLU A 141 -3.46 13.07 17.14
CA GLU A 141 -4.11 12.40 18.27
C GLU A 141 -4.38 10.91 17.99
N PHE A 142 -4.13 10.44 16.75
CA PHE A 142 -4.38 9.07 16.37
C PHE A 142 -3.65 8.08 17.28
N THR A 143 -4.46 7.17 17.83
CA THR A 143 -4.01 6.05 18.66
C THR A 143 -4.62 4.75 18.14
N TYR A 144 -3.77 3.76 17.93
CA TYR A 144 -4.22 2.44 17.50
C TYR A 144 -4.99 1.71 18.61
N THR A 145 -6.27 1.45 18.34
CA THR A 145 -7.15 0.52 19.06
C THR A 145 -7.78 -0.44 18.04
N TYR A 146 -8.35 -1.55 18.50
CA TYR A 146 -9.08 -2.45 17.61
C TYR A 146 -10.34 -1.81 17.07
N GLU A 147 -11.08 -1.08 17.91
CA GLU A 147 -12.30 -0.38 17.53
C GLU A 147 -12.03 0.64 16.42
N ASN A 148 -11.03 1.51 16.60
CA ASN A 148 -10.64 2.47 15.57
C ASN A 148 -10.21 1.76 14.28
N ALA A 149 -9.44 0.67 14.39
CA ALA A 149 -8.99 -0.06 13.21
C ALA A 149 -10.14 -0.70 12.42
N VAL A 150 -11.24 -1.09 13.08
CA VAL A 150 -12.45 -1.59 12.41
C VAL A 150 -13.18 -0.46 11.73
N GLU A 151 -13.35 0.69 12.40
CA GLU A 151 -13.98 1.90 11.85
C GLU A 151 -13.33 2.33 10.53
N TYR A 152 -12.00 2.47 10.51
CA TYR A 152 -11.22 2.83 9.31
C TYR A 152 -11.26 1.82 8.16
N LEU A 153 -11.79 0.61 8.36
CA LEU A 153 -11.94 -0.40 7.31
C LEU A 153 -13.39 -0.61 6.87
N GLU A 154 -14.34 -0.10 7.65
CA GLU A 154 -15.77 -0.15 7.32
C GLU A 154 -16.23 1.11 6.56
N GLU A 155 -15.50 2.23 6.71
CA GLU A 155 -15.58 3.42 5.84
C GLU A 155 -14.92 3.17 4.48
#